data_AF-A0A3M7NTJ8-F1
#
_entry.id   AF-A0A3M7NTJ8-F1
#
_cell.length_a   1.000
_cell.length_b   1.000
_cell.length_c   1.000
_cell.angle_alpha   90.00
_cell.angle_beta   90.00
_cell.angle_gamma   90.00
#
_symmetry.space_group_name_H-M   'P 1'
#
loop_
_entity.id
_entity.type
_entity.pdbx_description
1 polymer ?
#
loop_
_entity_poly.entity_id
_entity_poly.type
_entity_poly.pdbx_seq_one_letter_code
_entity_poly.pdbx_strand_id
1 'polypeptide(L)'
;MPDKPIRRRTKAIPTNPLQAGILSFLARSGRKVDILTTDSVPKRFTLYSPALLLPGNFAKHGLAWTAVYDSLDDEAKQDLFASIAETFRRSGKDVSRIAINAAIPSTVGLKDHDNKLRSPSQLLPVYGDFGPSSLYEKADGPTQADFEAAFWLSTSQDAGISQIWAPRWTMFSRGNIREKARILRHNDHEFPGMTEKELGTPVGEAEVLDMYVGIGYFAFSYLKSGVKRVWAWDLNPWSIEGLRRGCEKNGWRHLVVRITENGHNLTQKHTLPTPTEHASDYLLNRSPCCEITMNPNAKTVASIIAEGDTGPATQRSIFKHWTGSKVQIPPVNLALMPFRH
;
A
#
# COMPACT_ATOMS: atom_id res chain seq x y z
N MET A 1 37.56 -10.43 57.39
CA MET A 1 36.37 -9.92 56.68
C MET A 1 36.54 -10.29 55.22
N PRO A 2 35.80 -11.27 54.65
CA PRO A 2 35.97 -11.62 53.25
C PRO A 2 35.24 -10.60 52.36
N ASP A 3 35.90 -10.22 51.27
CA ASP A 3 35.43 -9.28 50.25
C ASP A 3 34.10 -9.71 49.63
N LYS A 4 33.14 -8.78 49.58
CA LYS A 4 31.90 -8.97 48.82
C LYS A 4 32.21 -8.89 47.33
N PRO A 5 31.67 -9.82 46.51
CA PRO A 5 31.91 -9.79 45.07
C PRO A 5 31.24 -8.56 44.45
N ILE A 6 32.02 -7.79 43.69
CA ILE A 6 31.55 -6.67 42.89
C ILE A 6 30.59 -7.24 41.83
N ARG A 7 29.28 -7.01 42.02
CA ARG A 7 28.26 -7.31 41.00
C ARG A 7 28.58 -6.49 39.75
N ARG A 8 29.03 -7.15 38.68
CA ARG A 8 29.07 -6.57 37.34
C ARG A 8 27.67 -6.09 36.99
N ARG A 9 27.48 -4.77 36.87
CA ARG A 9 26.27 -4.19 36.27
C ARG A 9 26.14 -4.75 34.86
N THR A 10 25.17 -5.64 34.65
CA THR A 10 24.69 -5.99 33.32
C THR A 10 24.25 -4.69 32.64
N LYS A 11 24.95 -4.28 31.58
CA LYS A 11 24.56 -3.11 30.79
C LYS A 11 23.10 -3.32 30.36
N ALA A 12 22.22 -2.40 30.74
CA ALA A 12 20.81 -2.47 30.40
C ALA A 12 20.68 -2.63 28.88
N ILE A 13 19.94 -3.66 28.45
CA ILE A 13 19.60 -3.83 27.04
C ILE A 13 18.80 -2.57 26.64
N PRO A 14 19.18 -1.87 25.56
CA PRO A 14 18.40 -0.75 25.06
C PRO A 14 16.94 -1.19 24.87
N THR A 15 15.99 -0.46 25.45
CA THR A 15 14.55 -0.78 25.31
C THR A 15 14.07 -0.71 23.85
N ASN A 16 14.85 -0.07 22.98
CA ASN A 16 14.59 0.02 21.56
C ASN A 16 15.33 -1.08 20.77
N PRO A 17 14.62 -1.99 20.07
CA PRO A 17 15.23 -3.11 19.35
C PRO A 17 16.10 -2.67 18.15
N LEU A 18 15.81 -1.53 17.52
CA LEU A 18 16.65 -0.98 16.45
C LEU A 18 18.02 -0.59 17.00
N GLN A 19 18.04 0.17 18.10
CA GLN A 19 19.29 0.59 18.73
C GLN A 19 20.07 -0.61 19.28
N ALA A 20 19.38 -1.59 19.88
CA ALA A 20 20.02 -2.83 20.33
C ALA A 20 20.69 -3.60 19.17
N GLY A 21 20.05 -3.69 18.00
CA GLY A 21 20.61 -4.33 16.82
C GLY A 21 21.86 -3.62 16.27
N ILE A 22 21.81 -2.29 16.20
CA ILE A 22 22.95 -1.44 15.80
C ILE A 22 24.11 -1.61 16.79
N LEU A 23 23.85 -1.47 18.08
CA LEU A 23 24.89 -1.56 19.12
C LEU A 23 25.50 -2.97 19.20
N SER A 24 24.70 -4.02 18.98
CA SER A 24 25.18 -5.40 18.92
C SER A 24 26.11 -5.64 17.72
N PHE A 25 25.80 -5.07 16.55
CA PHE A 25 26.70 -5.11 15.40
C PHE A 25 28.03 -4.41 15.71
N LEU A 26 27.97 -3.19 16.23
CA LEU A 26 29.16 -2.39 16.52
C LEU A 26 30.07 -3.09 17.54
N ALA A 27 29.50 -3.67 18.60
CA ALA A 27 30.26 -4.41 19.60
C ALA A 27 30.97 -5.65 19.02
N ARG A 28 30.36 -6.36 18.06
CA ARG A 28 30.97 -7.51 17.38
C ARG A 28 32.03 -7.13 16.36
N SER A 29 31.87 -5.97 15.71
CA SER A 29 32.78 -5.51 14.66
C SER A 29 34.16 -5.07 15.17
N GLY A 30 34.38 -5.01 16.49
CA GLY A 30 35.65 -4.56 17.10
C GLY A 30 35.98 -3.08 16.86
N ARG A 31 35.10 -2.34 16.17
CA ARG A 31 35.23 -0.89 15.95
C ARG A 31 35.06 -0.20 17.31
N LYS A 32 36.05 0.60 17.74
CA LYS A 32 35.99 1.32 19.03
C LYS A 32 34.79 2.28 19.02
N VAL A 33 33.75 1.89 19.76
CA VAL A 33 32.47 2.61 19.91
C VAL A 33 32.58 3.72 20.97
N ASP A 34 33.78 4.18 21.30
CA ASP A 34 34.02 5.11 22.42
C ASP A 34 33.34 6.48 22.22
N ILE A 35 32.74 6.73 21.05
CA ILE A 35 32.06 7.97 20.65
C ILE A 35 30.53 7.81 20.54
N LEU A 36 29.99 6.59 20.33
CA LEU A 36 28.55 6.41 20.11
C LEU A 36 27.82 6.05 21.41
N THR A 37 27.06 6.99 21.93
CA THR A 37 26.05 6.74 22.97
C THR A 37 24.74 6.26 22.35
N THR A 38 23.84 5.69 23.14
CA THR A 38 22.48 5.31 22.68
C THR A 38 21.76 6.49 22.02
N ASP A 39 22.00 7.73 22.46
CA ASP A 39 21.38 8.93 21.87
C ASP A 39 21.92 9.30 20.48
N SER A 40 23.09 8.80 20.12
CA SER A 40 23.74 9.08 18.84
C SER A 40 23.30 8.13 17.71
N VAL A 41 22.60 7.03 18.03
CA VAL A 41 22.18 6.02 17.04
C VAL A 41 20.69 6.12 16.70
N PRO A 42 20.29 5.87 15.43
CA PRO A 42 18.90 5.93 14.99
C PRO A 42 17.96 5.07 15.86
N LYS A 43 16.84 5.67 16.28
CA LYS A 43 15.81 5.01 17.10
C LYS A 43 14.43 4.89 16.47
N ARG A 44 14.18 5.64 15.39
CA ARG A 44 12.87 5.68 14.72
C ARG A 44 12.77 4.58 13.67
N PHE A 45 11.64 3.90 13.65
CA PHE A 45 11.29 2.93 12.62
C PHE A 45 9.76 2.81 12.51
N THR A 46 9.29 2.24 11.41
CA THR A 46 7.92 1.73 11.29
C THR A 46 7.97 0.24 10.98
N LEU A 47 7.23 -0.56 11.72
CA LEU A 47 7.14 -2.00 11.52
C LEU A 47 5.82 -2.36 10.85
N TYR A 48 5.91 -3.01 9.69
CA TYR A 48 4.81 -3.69 9.02
C TYR A 48 5.27 -5.11 8.75
N SER A 49 5.02 -6.02 9.69
CA SER A 49 5.51 -7.40 9.61
C SER A 49 5.21 -8.01 8.23
N PRO A 50 6.21 -8.60 7.52
CA PRO A 50 7.57 -8.90 7.98
C PRO A 50 8.66 -7.86 7.61
N ALA A 51 8.28 -6.61 7.32
CA ALA A 51 9.18 -5.54 6.90
C ALA A 51 9.36 -4.42 7.94
N LEU A 52 10.61 -3.99 8.11
CA LEU A 52 11.01 -2.83 8.90
C LEU A 52 11.37 -1.66 7.98
N LEU A 53 10.66 -0.55 8.12
CA LEU A 53 10.92 0.68 7.36
C LEU A 53 11.68 1.69 8.23
N LEU A 54 12.89 2.01 7.81
CA LEU A 54 13.75 3.02 8.42
C LEU A 54 13.48 4.39 7.77
N PRO A 55 13.60 5.51 8.50
CA PRO A 55 13.45 6.83 7.90
C PRO A 55 14.49 7.09 6.80
N GLY A 56 14.15 7.89 5.78
CA GLY A 56 15.09 8.30 4.72
C GLY A 56 16.41 8.89 5.23
N ASN A 57 16.40 9.53 6.39
CA ASN A 57 17.60 10.07 7.03
C ASN A 57 18.34 9.07 7.93
N PHE A 58 18.09 7.76 7.82
CA PHE A 58 18.72 6.74 8.66
C PHE A 58 20.24 6.82 8.62
N ALA A 59 20.85 6.83 7.42
CA ALA A 59 22.30 6.95 7.25
C ALA A 59 22.85 8.29 7.77
N LYS A 60 22.03 9.35 7.79
CA LYS A 60 22.40 10.72 8.14
C LYS A 60 21.72 11.22 9.43
N HIS A 61 21.50 10.33 10.40
CA HIS A 61 20.78 10.63 11.64
C HIS A 61 21.47 11.70 12.50
N GLY A 62 22.80 11.73 12.50
CA GLY A 62 23.64 12.68 13.22
C GLY A 62 25.11 12.45 12.87
N LEU A 63 25.99 13.43 13.15
CA LEU A 63 27.38 13.41 12.67
C LEU A 63 28.15 12.14 13.05
N ALA A 64 28.03 11.69 14.30
CA ALA A 64 28.73 10.50 14.79
C ALA A 64 28.25 9.22 14.09
N TRP A 65 26.94 9.04 13.94
CA TRP A 65 26.39 7.89 13.21
C TRP A 65 26.72 7.94 11.72
N THR A 66 26.67 9.11 11.10
CA THR A 66 27.03 9.32 9.69
C THR A 66 28.46 8.86 9.44
N ALA A 67 29.42 9.28 10.27
CA ALA A 67 30.82 8.88 10.14
C ALA A 67 30.99 7.34 10.23
N VAL A 68 30.27 6.70 11.16
CA VAL A 68 30.31 5.24 11.29
C VAL A 68 29.68 4.56 10.08
N TYR A 69 28.48 4.97 9.67
CA TYR A 69 27.76 4.38 8.54
C TYR A 69 28.52 4.54 7.21
N ASP A 70 29.10 5.72 6.97
CA ASP A 70 29.89 6.01 5.77
C ASP A 70 31.22 5.23 5.74
N SER A 71 31.71 4.77 6.89
CA SER A 71 32.90 3.90 7.00
C SER A 71 32.61 2.40 6.86
N LEU A 72 31.35 2.01 6.63
CA LEU A 72 30.97 0.62 6.37
C LEU A 72 31.03 0.36 4.87
N ASP A 73 31.73 -0.70 4.48
CA ASP A 73 31.56 -1.32 3.16
C ASP A 73 30.21 -2.03 3.08
N ASP A 74 29.91 -2.60 1.91
CA ASP A 74 28.61 -3.19 1.65
C ASP A 74 28.39 -4.49 2.43
N GLU A 75 29.44 -5.28 2.69
CA GLU A 75 29.39 -6.48 3.52
C GLU A 75 29.07 -6.10 4.98
N ALA A 76 29.76 -5.11 5.54
CA ALA A 76 29.51 -4.63 6.89
C ALA A 76 28.12 -3.98 7.03
N LYS A 77 27.58 -3.34 5.98
CA LYS A 77 26.19 -2.89 5.96
C LYS A 77 25.21 -4.06 5.97
N GLN A 78 25.46 -5.12 5.20
CA GLN A 78 24.62 -6.33 5.25
C GLN A 78 24.62 -6.95 6.65
N ASP A 79 25.78 -7.06 7.30
CA ASP A 79 25.91 -7.54 8.68
C ASP A 79 25.18 -6.65 9.69
N LEU A 80 25.24 -5.33 9.51
CA LEU A 80 24.49 -4.37 10.31
C LEU A 80 22.99 -4.64 10.21
N PHE A 81 22.44 -4.75 9.00
CA PHE A 81 21.01 -4.96 8.82
C PHE A 81 20.57 -6.37 9.24
N ALA A 82 21.42 -7.39 9.06
CA ALA A 82 21.19 -8.72 9.61
C ALA A 82 21.11 -8.71 11.15
N SER A 83 22.01 -7.97 11.81
CA SER A 83 22.01 -7.76 13.27
C SER A 83 20.74 -7.07 13.77
N ILE A 84 20.24 -6.09 13.01
CA ILE A 84 18.98 -5.41 13.29
C ILE A 84 17.81 -6.39 13.18
N ALA A 85 17.68 -7.11 12.04
CA ALA A 85 16.60 -8.06 11.83
C ALA A 85 16.57 -9.15 12.91
N GLU A 86 17.73 -9.68 13.27
CA GLU A 86 17.86 -10.70 14.30
C GLU A 86 17.42 -10.22 15.69
N THR A 87 17.77 -8.98 16.05
CA THR A 87 17.32 -8.38 17.31
C THR A 87 15.80 -8.25 17.36
N PHE A 88 15.16 -7.84 16.26
CA PHE A 88 13.70 -7.82 16.18
C PHE A 88 13.09 -9.22 16.35
N ARG A 89 13.66 -10.25 15.70
CA ARG A 89 13.21 -11.66 15.85
C ARG A 89 13.32 -12.15 17.28
N ARG A 90 14.43 -11.86 17.97
CA ARG A 90 14.61 -12.20 19.40
C ARG A 90 13.60 -11.51 20.31
N SER A 91 13.10 -10.34 19.92
CA SER A 91 12.02 -9.64 20.63
C SER A 91 10.60 -10.12 20.26
N GLY A 92 10.47 -11.22 19.51
CA GLY A 92 9.17 -11.77 19.09
C GLY A 92 8.51 -11.04 17.93
N LYS A 93 9.27 -10.25 17.15
CA LYS A 93 8.78 -9.56 15.94
C LYS A 93 9.30 -10.27 14.71
N ASP A 94 8.43 -10.54 13.74
CA ASP A 94 8.86 -11.08 12.45
C ASP A 94 9.40 -9.94 11.57
N VAL A 95 10.71 -9.98 11.34
CA VAL A 95 11.43 -9.07 10.43
C VAL A 95 12.33 -9.91 9.54
N SER A 96 11.99 -9.99 8.27
CA SER A 96 12.81 -10.62 7.22
C SER A 96 13.32 -9.61 6.20
N ARG A 97 12.82 -8.37 6.25
CA ARG A 97 13.05 -7.33 5.25
C ARG A 97 13.27 -5.97 5.90
N ILE A 98 14.25 -5.22 5.41
CA ILE A 98 14.52 -3.86 5.86
C ILE A 98 14.69 -2.95 4.64
N ALA A 99 14.03 -1.79 4.67
CA ALA A 99 14.22 -0.75 3.67
C ALA A 99 14.34 0.63 4.32
N ILE A 100 15.15 1.49 3.71
CA ILE A 100 15.19 2.93 4.00
C ILE A 100 14.10 3.59 3.17
N ASN A 101 13.13 4.20 3.85
CA ASN A 101 11.94 4.80 3.27
C ASN A 101 12.08 6.33 3.25
N ALA A 102 12.64 6.85 2.16
CA ALA A 102 12.71 8.28 1.91
C ALA A 102 11.37 8.86 1.42
N ALA A 103 11.27 10.18 1.41
CA ALA A 103 10.08 10.86 0.93
C ALA A 103 9.84 10.53 -0.55
N ILE A 104 8.58 10.51 -0.95
CA ILE A 104 8.23 10.29 -2.35
C ILE A 104 8.56 11.55 -3.12
N PRO A 105 9.47 11.50 -4.10
CA PRO A 105 9.88 12.69 -4.83
C PRO A 105 8.75 13.15 -5.76
N SER A 106 8.66 14.45 -5.97
CA SER A 106 7.74 15.02 -6.95
C SER A 106 8.17 14.74 -8.40
N THR A 107 9.44 14.39 -8.63
CA THR A 107 10.00 14.07 -9.95
C THR A 107 10.67 12.68 -9.95
N VAL A 108 10.82 12.09 -11.14
CA VAL A 108 11.46 10.78 -11.37
C VAL A 108 12.73 10.96 -12.19
N GLY A 109 13.83 10.40 -11.68
CA GLY A 109 15.12 10.32 -12.38
C GLY A 109 15.85 11.66 -12.54
N LEU A 110 16.91 11.66 -13.34
CA LEU A 110 17.75 12.84 -13.62
C LEU A 110 17.11 13.85 -14.60
N LYS A 111 16.00 13.47 -15.24
CA LYS A 111 15.33 14.28 -16.28
C LYS A 111 14.16 15.13 -15.75
N ASP A 112 13.95 15.18 -14.43
CA ASP A 112 12.89 15.96 -13.77
C ASP A 112 11.47 15.76 -14.35
N HIS A 113 11.15 14.54 -14.77
CA HIS A 113 9.77 14.21 -15.16
C HIS A 113 8.89 14.11 -13.92
N ASP A 114 7.69 14.72 -13.95
CA ASP A 114 6.72 14.62 -12.85
C ASP A 114 6.45 13.16 -12.44
N ASN A 115 6.58 12.86 -11.15
CA ASN A 115 6.19 11.59 -10.55
C ASN A 115 4.67 11.51 -10.40
N LYS A 116 3.97 11.44 -11.53
CA LYS A 116 2.50 11.39 -11.61
C LYS A 116 1.92 10.19 -10.88
N LEU A 117 2.63 9.05 -10.89
CA LEU A 117 2.24 7.82 -10.21
C LEU A 117 2.50 7.86 -8.70
N ARG A 118 3.18 8.91 -8.20
CA ARG A 118 3.62 9.04 -6.81
C ARG A 118 4.34 7.77 -6.34
N SER A 119 5.11 7.15 -7.23
CA SER A 119 5.82 5.91 -6.95
C SER A 119 6.95 6.17 -5.95
N PRO A 120 7.18 5.29 -4.96
CA PRO A 120 8.20 5.46 -3.93
C PRO A 120 9.58 5.10 -4.47
N SER A 121 10.04 5.83 -5.49
CA SER A 121 11.31 5.58 -6.21
C SER A 121 12.56 5.71 -5.33
N GLN A 122 12.45 6.35 -4.16
CA GLN A 122 13.52 6.46 -3.17
C GLN A 122 13.42 5.43 -2.03
N LEU A 123 12.54 4.44 -2.13
CA LEU A 123 12.59 3.28 -1.24
C LEU A 123 13.85 2.47 -1.57
N LEU A 124 14.73 2.31 -0.60
CA LEU A 124 15.97 1.55 -0.75
C LEU A 124 15.90 0.26 0.08
N PRO A 125 15.62 -0.90 -0.53
CA PRO A 125 15.83 -2.20 0.10
C PRO A 125 17.28 -2.36 0.54
N VAL A 126 17.50 -2.65 1.81
CA VAL A 126 18.85 -2.82 2.38
C VAL A 126 19.08 -4.21 2.98
N TYR A 127 18.03 -4.99 3.19
CA TYR A 127 18.11 -6.37 3.67
C TYR A 127 16.85 -7.15 3.30
N GLY A 128 17.04 -8.42 2.88
CA GLY A 128 15.97 -9.30 2.42
C GLY A 128 15.46 -8.97 1.01
N ASP A 129 14.62 -9.84 0.48
CA ASP A 129 14.13 -9.75 -0.90
C ASP A 129 12.79 -9.01 -1.00
N PHE A 130 12.79 -7.83 -1.64
CA PHE A 130 11.58 -7.04 -1.91
C PHE A 130 10.96 -7.31 -3.29
N GLY A 131 11.37 -8.38 -3.95
CA GLY A 131 10.97 -8.73 -5.31
C GLY A 131 11.89 -8.12 -6.38
N PRO A 132 11.67 -8.45 -7.67
CA PRO A 132 12.60 -8.12 -8.74
C PRO A 132 12.65 -6.61 -9.04
N SER A 133 13.87 -6.08 -9.20
CA SER A 133 14.14 -4.66 -9.53
C SER A 133 13.82 -4.27 -10.97
N SER A 134 13.69 -5.24 -11.87
CA SER A 134 13.39 -5.02 -13.29
C SER A 134 11.95 -4.62 -13.59
N LEU A 135 11.06 -4.60 -12.59
CA LEU A 135 9.62 -4.38 -12.81
C LEU A 135 9.18 -2.91 -12.94
N TYR A 136 10.10 -1.94 -12.84
CA TYR A 136 9.75 -0.51 -12.91
C TYR A 136 9.54 0.02 -14.34
N GLU A 137 9.95 -0.72 -15.37
CA GLU A 137 10.17 -0.16 -16.71
C GLU A 137 9.48 -0.92 -17.85
N LYS A 138 8.35 -1.59 -17.59
CA LYS A 138 7.56 -2.20 -18.67
C LYS A 138 6.60 -1.17 -19.28
N ALA A 139 6.75 -0.91 -20.58
CA ALA A 139 5.90 0.02 -21.32
C ALA A 139 4.41 -0.36 -21.26
N ASP A 140 4.11 -1.66 -21.25
CA ASP A 140 2.74 -2.20 -21.20
C ASP A 140 2.20 -2.36 -19.76
N GLY A 141 2.94 -1.88 -18.76
CA GLY A 141 2.61 -2.05 -17.35
C GLY A 141 2.91 -3.45 -16.79
N PRO A 142 2.56 -3.71 -15.52
CA PRO A 142 2.80 -4.99 -14.87
C PRO A 142 1.82 -6.07 -15.34
N THR A 143 2.36 -7.26 -15.57
CA THR A 143 1.63 -8.50 -15.85
C THR A 143 1.18 -9.18 -14.55
N GLN A 144 0.33 -10.20 -14.65
CA GLN A 144 -0.07 -11.01 -13.50
C GLN A 144 1.13 -11.69 -12.81
N ALA A 145 2.08 -12.20 -13.58
CA ALA A 145 3.32 -12.78 -13.04
C ALA A 145 4.16 -11.75 -12.27
N ASP A 146 4.16 -10.49 -12.70
CA ASP A 146 4.85 -9.41 -11.99
C ASP A 146 4.19 -9.13 -10.62
N PHE A 147 2.86 -9.16 -10.55
CA PHE A 147 2.13 -9.02 -9.28
C PHE A 147 2.36 -10.19 -8.33
N GLU A 148 2.55 -11.40 -8.85
CA GLU A 148 2.83 -12.60 -8.06
C GLU A 148 4.28 -12.62 -7.53
N ALA A 149 5.23 -12.18 -8.34
CA ALA A 149 6.65 -12.09 -7.95
C ALA A 149 6.94 -10.92 -6.98
N ALA A 150 6.03 -9.96 -6.87
CA ALA A 150 6.21 -8.78 -6.03
C ALA A 150 6.05 -9.09 -4.54
N PHE A 151 6.79 -8.34 -3.71
CA PHE A 151 6.60 -8.36 -2.27
C PHE A 151 5.42 -7.46 -1.85
N TRP A 152 4.44 -8.05 -1.16
CA TRP A 152 3.25 -7.36 -0.66
C TRP A 152 3.25 -7.29 0.87
N LEU A 153 2.94 -6.11 1.40
CA LEU A 153 2.67 -5.88 2.81
C LEU A 153 1.18 -5.76 3.06
N SER A 154 0.78 -6.04 4.29
CA SER A 154 -0.56 -5.80 4.77
C SER A 154 -0.54 -5.16 6.15
N THR A 155 -1.49 -4.27 6.39
CA THR A 155 -1.77 -3.73 7.73
C THR A 155 -3.26 -3.61 7.90
N SER A 156 -3.75 -3.84 9.11
CA SER A 156 -5.12 -3.48 9.48
C SER A 156 -5.07 -2.14 10.22
N GLN A 157 -5.95 -1.22 9.83
CA GLN A 157 -6.15 0.07 10.50
C GLN A 157 -7.34 0.01 11.44
N ASP A 158 -7.60 1.11 12.15
CA ASP A 158 -8.75 1.29 13.02
C ASP A 158 -10.05 0.87 12.29
N ALA A 159 -10.96 0.20 13.01
CA ALA A 159 -12.13 -0.54 12.50
C ALA A 159 -11.88 -1.89 11.79
N GLY A 160 -10.64 -2.41 11.81
CA GLY A 160 -10.32 -3.75 11.30
C GLY A 160 -10.21 -3.82 9.77
N ILE A 161 -10.10 -2.67 9.09
CA ILE A 161 -9.94 -2.58 7.65
C ILE A 161 -8.50 -2.94 7.28
N SER A 162 -8.34 -3.98 6.46
CA SER A 162 -7.05 -4.41 5.95
C SER A 162 -6.69 -3.70 4.66
N GLN A 163 -5.51 -3.10 4.60
CA GLN A 163 -4.92 -2.55 3.38
C GLN A 163 -3.73 -3.40 2.97
N ILE A 164 -3.55 -3.57 1.66
CA ILE A 164 -2.48 -4.35 1.07
C ILE A 164 -1.77 -3.48 0.03
N TRP A 165 -0.44 -3.49 0.04
CA TRP A 165 0.35 -2.67 -0.88
C TRP A 165 1.70 -3.28 -1.16
N ALA A 166 2.26 -2.99 -2.33
CA ALA A 166 3.60 -3.40 -2.69
C ALA A 166 4.56 -2.22 -2.45
N PRO A 167 5.44 -2.27 -1.43
CA PRO A 167 6.17 -1.09 -0.93
C PRO A 167 7.04 -0.41 -1.98
N ARG A 168 7.50 -1.19 -2.96
CA ARG A 168 8.36 -0.75 -4.06
C ARG A 168 7.65 0.12 -5.09
N TRP A 169 6.35 -0.07 -5.28
CA TRP A 169 5.60 0.52 -6.40
C TRP A 169 4.43 1.40 -5.95
N THR A 170 3.99 1.27 -4.69
CA THR A 170 2.81 1.98 -4.18
C THR A 170 3.12 2.73 -2.91
N MET A 171 2.60 3.94 -2.81
CA MET A 171 2.68 4.75 -1.61
C MET A 171 1.81 4.16 -0.49
N PHE A 172 2.40 4.00 0.69
CA PHE A 172 1.67 3.78 1.93
C PHE A 172 2.01 4.81 3.02
N SER A 173 1.02 5.58 3.48
CA SER A 173 1.17 6.48 4.63
C SER A 173 0.07 6.27 5.66
N ARG A 174 0.46 6.26 6.95
CA ARG A 174 -0.47 6.32 8.08
C ARG A 174 -0.96 7.74 8.38
N GLY A 175 -0.43 8.78 7.72
CA GLY A 175 -0.68 10.18 8.06
C GLY A 175 -2.16 10.60 8.02
N ASN A 176 -3.01 9.85 7.34
CA ASN A 176 -4.43 10.16 7.15
C ASN A 176 -5.36 9.53 8.22
N ILE A 177 -4.83 8.99 9.32
CA ILE A 177 -5.64 8.32 10.37
C ILE A 177 -6.80 9.19 10.86
N ARG A 178 -6.58 10.49 11.10
CA ARG A 178 -7.65 11.40 11.57
C ARG A 178 -8.80 11.52 10.55
N GLU A 179 -8.46 11.64 9.28
CA GLU A 179 -9.47 11.76 8.21
C GLU A 179 -10.22 10.45 7.98
N LYS A 180 -9.52 9.31 8.09
CA LYS A 180 -10.17 7.99 8.04
C LYS A 180 -11.11 7.76 9.22
N ALA A 181 -10.69 8.14 10.43
CA ALA A 181 -11.52 8.05 11.62
C ALA A 181 -12.79 8.91 11.50
N ARG A 182 -12.67 10.08 10.82
CA ARG A 182 -13.81 10.94 10.49
C ARG A 182 -14.83 10.19 9.62
N ILE A 183 -14.42 9.58 8.50
CA ILE A 183 -15.31 8.84 7.58
C ILE A 183 -15.98 7.63 8.26
N LEU A 184 -15.25 6.97 9.16
CA LEU A 184 -15.70 5.78 9.88
C LEU A 184 -16.63 6.07 11.07
N ARG A 185 -17.03 7.34 11.28
CA ARG A 185 -17.99 7.76 12.31
C ARG A 185 -17.57 7.36 13.74
N HIS A 186 -16.27 7.30 14.04
CA HIS A 186 -15.77 6.79 15.32
C HIS A 186 -16.12 7.63 16.56
N ASN A 187 -16.72 8.82 16.41
CA ASN A 187 -16.98 9.77 17.51
C ASN A 187 -18.46 10.15 17.68
N ASP A 188 -19.43 9.29 17.33
CA ASP A 188 -20.89 9.56 17.42
C ASP A 188 -21.40 10.82 16.69
N HIS A 189 -20.52 11.51 15.97
CA HIS A 189 -20.85 12.63 15.11
C HIS A 189 -21.07 12.12 13.69
N GLU A 190 -22.22 12.49 13.13
CA GLU A 190 -22.51 12.33 11.71
C GLU A 190 -21.38 12.93 10.86
N PHE A 191 -20.80 12.13 9.97
CA PHE A 191 -19.83 12.64 9.00
C PHE A 191 -20.54 13.63 8.07
N PRO A 192 -20.10 14.90 7.98
CA PRO A 192 -20.67 15.85 7.04
C PRO A 192 -20.56 15.31 5.63
N GLY A 193 -21.70 15.11 5.00
CA GLY A 193 -21.86 14.55 3.68
C GLY A 193 -22.19 13.06 3.60
N MET A 194 -22.39 12.40 4.74
CA MET A 194 -22.77 10.98 4.79
C MET A 194 -24.10 10.76 5.53
N THR A 195 -24.85 11.82 5.84
CA THR A 195 -26.22 11.72 6.34
C THR A 195 -27.18 11.50 5.18
N GLU A 196 -28.33 10.87 5.44
CA GLU A 196 -29.36 10.68 4.40
C GLU A 196 -29.84 12.03 3.86
N LYS A 197 -29.87 13.07 4.71
CA LYS A 197 -30.24 14.43 4.34
C LYS A 197 -29.27 15.05 3.33
N GLU A 198 -27.97 14.82 3.50
CA GLU A 198 -26.94 15.37 2.61
C GLU A 198 -26.75 14.53 1.35
N LEU A 199 -26.90 13.22 1.46
CA LEU A 199 -26.83 12.29 0.31
C LEU A 199 -28.09 12.34 -0.56
N GLY A 200 -29.23 12.75 0.01
CA GLY A 200 -30.54 12.68 -0.64
C GLY A 200 -31.04 11.25 -0.86
N THR A 201 -30.38 10.26 -0.24
CA THR A 201 -30.66 8.82 -0.36
C THR A 201 -30.19 8.10 0.91
N PRO A 202 -30.77 6.93 1.27
CA PRO A 202 -30.22 6.11 2.34
C PRO A 202 -28.76 5.75 2.08
N VAL A 203 -27.94 5.70 3.14
CA VAL A 203 -26.51 5.36 3.03
C VAL A 203 -26.27 4.04 2.28
N GLY A 204 -27.13 3.05 2.52
CA GLY A 204 -27.10 1.74 1.86
C GLY A 204 -27.33 1.78 0.35
N GLU A 205 -27.85 2.89 -0.18
CA GLU A 205 -28.10 3.10 -1.62
C GLU A 205 -27.14 4.13 -2.23
N ALA A 206 -26.28 4.76 -1.42
CA ALA A 206 -25.33 5.76 -1.89
C ALA A 206 -24.20 5.11 -2.71
N GLU A 207 -23.80 5.79 -3.78
CA GLU A 207 -22.61 5.45 -4.56
C GLU A 207 -21.56 6.55 -4.41
N VAL A 208 -20.29 6.15 -4.25
CA VAL A 208 -19.17 7.09 -4.06
C VAL A 208 -18.20 7.02 -5.22
N LEU A 209 -17.70 8.17 -5.66
CA LEU A 209 -16.64 8.29 -6.65
C LEU A 209 -15.31 8.65 -5.98
N ASP A 210 -14.31 7.77 -6.07
CA ASP A 210 -12.95 7.99 -5.60
C ASP A 210 -11.99 8.05 -6.80
N MET A 211 -11.56 9.25 -7.18
CA MET A 211 -10.75 9.51 -8.37
C MET A 211 -9.26 9.19 -8.20
N TYR A 212 -8.81 8.99 -6.96
CA TYR A 212 -7.42 8.70 -6.61
C TYR A 212 -7.39 7.65 -5.49
N VAL A 213 -7.98 6.49 -5.79
CA VAL A 213 -8.32 5.50 -4.77
C VAL A 213 -7.07 4.91 -4.08
N GLY A 214 -5.93 4.91 -4.76
CA GLY A 214 -4.73 4.23 -4.30
C GLY A 214 -5.01 2.76 -4.03
N ILE A 215 -4.59 2.31 -2.85
CA ILE A 215 -4.87 0.96 -2.33
C ILE A 215 -6.17 0.88 -1.52
N GLY A 216 -7.09 1.83 -1.71
CA GLY A 216 -8.34 1.93 -0.95
C GLY A 216 -8.20 2.73 0.33
N TYR A 217 -7.55 3.90 0.26
CA TYR A 217 -7.35 4.75 1.44
C TYR A 217 -8.65 5.21 2.08
N PHE A 218 -9.56 5.70 1.24
CA PHE A 218 -10.87 6.21 1.65
C PHE A 218 -12.00 5.32 1.16
N ALA A 219 -11.90 4.75 -0.05
CA ALA A 219 -12.85 3.76 -0.57
C ALA A 219 -13.25 2.69 0.46
N PHE A 220 -12.28 2.12 1.18
CA PHE A 220 -12.55 1.10 2.19
C PHE A 220 -13.30 1.64 3.40
N SER A 221 -13.05 2.89 3.79
CA SER A 221 -13.82 3.54 4.85
C SER A 221 -15.27 3.77 4.41
N TYR A 222 -15.52 4.18 3.16
CA TYR A 222 -16.88 4.30 2.63
C TYR A 222 -17.61 2.96 2.59
N LEU A 223 -16.95 1.90 2.09
CA LEU A 223 -17.51 0.54 2.06
C LEU A 223 -17.84 0.04 3.46
N LYS A 224 -16.96 0.29 4.44
CA LYS A 224 -17.19 -0.06 5.84
C LYS A 224 -18.36 0.73 6.44
N SER A 225 -18.54 1.99 6.05
CA SER A 225 -19.67 2.84 6.45
C SER A 225 -20.99 2.47 5.78
N GLY A 226 -21.00 1.48 4.88
CA GLY A 226 -22.22 0.86 4.36
C GLY A 226 -22.71 1.40 3.02
N VAL A 227 -21.89 2.13 2.25
CA VAL A 227 -22.29 2.55 0.90
C VAL A 227 -22.56 1.34 0.01
N LYS A 228 -23.48 1.51 -0.94
CA LYS A 228 -23.79 0.47 -1.94
C LYS A 228 -22.56 0.08 -2.75
N ARG A 229 -21.85 1.11 -3.23
CA ARG A 229 -20.79 0.96 -4.21
C ARG A 229 -19.77 2.10 -4.11
N VAL A 230 -18.51 1.74 -4.34
CA VAL A 230 -17.46 2.71 -4.68
C VAL A 230 -17.01 2.50 -6.13
N TRP A 231 -17.05 3.59 -6.89
CA TRP A 231 -16.44 3.72 -8.20
C TRP A 231 -15.05 4.32 -8.03
N ALA A 232 -14.03 3.55 -8.38
CA ALA A 232 -12.67 3.85 -7.99
C ALA A 232 -11.74 3.95 -9.21
N TRP A 233 -10.95 5.02 -9.28
CA TRP A 233 -9.97 5.27 -10.33
C TRP A 233 -8.57 5.44 -9.74
N ASP A 234 -7.59 4.83 -10.40
CA ASP A 234 -6.18 5.09 -10.14
C ASP A 234 -5.34 4.92 -11.42
N LEU A 235 -4.28 5.73 -11.51
CA LEU A 235 -3.29 5.67 -12.57
C LEU A 235 -2.28 4.53 -12.36
N ASN A 236 -1.99 4.17 -11.12
CA ASN A 236 -0.95 3.21 -10.80
C ASN A 236 -1.53 1.79 -10.76
N PRO A 237 -1.13 0.89 -11.69
CA PRO A 237 -1.67 -0.47 -11.74
C PRO A 237 -1.34 -1.28 -10.48
N TRP A 238 -0.22 -0.97 -9.81
CA TRP A 238 0.12 -1.59 -8.52
C TRP A 238 -0.81 -1.16 -7.40
N SER A 239 -1.31 0.09 -7.43
CA SER A 239 -2.32 0.57 -6.48
C SER A 239 -3.63 -0.19 -6.67
N ILE A 240 -4.07 -0.38 -7.92
CA ILE A 240 -5.27 -1.14 -8.26
C ILE A 240 -5.15 -2.60 -7.81
N GLU A 241 -4.00 -3.24 -8.00
CA GLU A 241 -3.79 -4.61 -7.51
C GLU A 241 -3.79 -4.68 -5.98
N GLY A 242 -3.17 -3.71 -5.29
CA GLY A 242 -3.23 -3.62 -3.82
C GLY A 242 -4.66 -3.43 -3.30
N LEU A 243 -5.45 -2.62 -3.99
CA LEU A 243 -6.87 -2.40 -3.74
C LEU A 243 -7.69 -3.68 -3.97
N ARG A 244 -7.45 -4.41 -5.05
CA ARG A 244 -8.08 -5.71 -5.34
C ARG A 244 -7.83 -6.72 -4.21
N ARG A 245 -6.57 -6.91 -3.82
CA ARG A 245 -6.17 -7.77 -2.69
C ARG A 245 -6.80 -7.30 -1.37
N GLY A 246 -6.86 -6.00 -1.17
CA GLY A 246 -7.52 -5.40 -0.01
C GLY A 246 -9.01 -5.71 0.02
N CYS A 247 -9.73 -5.61 -1.11
CA CYS A 247 -11.14 -6.02 -1.21
C CYS A 247 -11.32 -7.48 -0.80
N GLU A 248 -10.52 -8.39 -1.35
CA GLU A 248 -10.57 -9.81 -0.99
C GLU A 248 -10.37 -10.03 0.51
N LYS A 249 -9.35 -9.39 1.09
CA LYS A 249 -9.03 -9.55 2.51
C LYS A 249 -10.12 -8.99 3.44
N ASN A 250 -10.88 -8.00 3.00
CA ASN A 250 -12.00 -7.43 3.77
C ASN A 250 -13.36 -8.08 3.42
N GLY A 251 -13.41 -9.03 2.49
CA GLY A 251 -14.64 -9.69 2.06
C GLY A 251 -15.51 -8.85 1.12
N TRP A 252 -14.97 -7.80 0.49
CA TRP A 252 -15.69 -6.98 -0.47
C TRP A 252 -15.56 -7.50 -1.90
N ARG A 253 -16.67 -7.50 -2.64
CA ARG A 253 -16.64 -7.81 -4.07
C ARG A 253 -16.00 -6.67 -4.85
N HIS A 254 -15.27 -7.06 -5.88
CA HIS A 254 -14.54 -6.16 -6.75
C HIS A 254 -14.75 -6.53 -8.22
N LEU A 255 -14.63 -5.53 -9.10
CA LEU A 255 -14.52 -5.69 -10.55
C LEU A 255 -13.44 -4.74 -11.04
N VAL A 256 -12.30 -5.27 -11.48
CA VAL A 256 -11.24 -4.44 -12.06
C VAL A 256 -11.44 -4.33 -13.56
N VAL A 257 -11.52 -3.11 -14.08
CA VAL A 257 -11.64 -2.78 -15.50
C VAL A 257 -10.38 -2.05 -15.92
N ARG A 258 -9.62 -2.61 -16.87
CA ARG A 258 -8.54 -1.85 -17.51
C ARG A 258 -9.13 -0.96 -18.61
N ILE A 259 -8.51 0.18 -18.89
CA ILE A 259 -8.86 1.00 -20.04
C ILE A 259 -7.56 1.25 -20.78
N THR A 260 -7.51 0.87 -22.05
CA THR A 260 -6.34 1.02 -22.91
C THR A 260 -6.71 1.90 -24.09
N GLU A 261 -6.01 3.00 -24.30
CA GLU A 261 -6.17 3.83 -25.50
C GLU A 261 -5.55 3.15 -26.73
N ASN A 262 -6.22 2.14 -27.29
CA ASN A 262 -5.80 1.61 -28.59
C ASN A 262 -6.55 2.36 -29.71
N GLY A 263 -5.82 3.26 -30.37
CA GLY A 263 -6.24 3.92 -31.60
C GLY A 263 -6.20 3.03 -32.84
N HIS A 264 -5.91 1.73 -32.72
CA HIS A 264 -5.84 0.81 -33.85
C HIS A 264 -6.50 -0.54 -33.55
N ASN A 265 -7.56 -0.81 -34.32
CA ASN A 265 -8.18 -2.10 -34.66
C ASN A 265 -7.85 -3.32 -33.77
N LEU A 266 -8.72 -3.63 -32.82
CA LEU A 266 -8.83 -5.00 -32.29
C LEU A 266 -10.31 -5.39 -32.14
N THR A 267 -10.85 -5.96 -33.22
CA THR A 267 -12.05 -6.79 -33.23
C THR A 267 -11.74 -8.14 -32.60
N GLN A 268 -11.73 -8.22 -31.26
CA GLN A 268 -11.96 -9.49 -30.58
C GLN A 268 -12.96 -9.29 -29.44
N LYS A 269 -14.23 -9.60 -29.73
CA LYS A 269 -15.24 -9.87 -28.71
C LYS A 269 -14.81 -11.14 -27.97
N HIS A 270 -14.31 -11.00 -26.75
CA HIS A 270 -14.45 -12.09 -25.79
C HIS A 270 -15.91 -12.12 -25.35
N THR A 271 -16.70 -12.96 -26.03
CA THR A 271 -18.07 -13.27 -25.63
C THR A 271 -18.01 -14.07 -24.33
N LEU A 272 -18.63 -13.57 -23.26
CA LEU A 272 -18.89 -14.37 -22.06
C LEU A 272 -19.69 -15.62 -22.48
N PRO A 273 -19.34 -16.83 -21.99
CA PRO A 273 -20.15 -18.00 -22.29
C PRO A 273 -21.57 -17.80 -21.74
N THR A 274 -22.56 -18.04 -22.59
CA THR A 274 -23.98 -18.02 -22.22
C THR A 274 -24.23 -18.98 -21.05
N PRO A 275 -25.02 -18.61 -20.03
CA PRO A 275 -25.32 -19.48 -18.91
C PRO A 275 -26.14 -20.68 -19.38
N THR A 276 -25.54 -21.87 -19.45
CA THR A 276 -26.29 -23.12 -19.48
C THR A 276 -26.79 -23.45 -18.07
N GLU A 277 -27.95 -24.09 -17.99
CA GLU A 277 -28.83 -24.29 -16.80
C GLU A 277 -28.24 -25.10 -15.62
N HIS A 278 -26.91 -25.23 -15.51
CA HIS A 278 -26.21 -25.83 -14.37
C HIS A 278 -25.28 -24.82 -13.67
N ALA A 279 -25.79 -23.61 -13.44
CA ALA A 279 -25.04 -22.48 -12.89
C ALA A 279 -24.79 -22.51 -11.36
N SER A 280 -25.26 -23.53 -10.63
CA SER A 280 -25.12 -23.56 -9.17
C SER A 280 -23.70 -23.90 -8.68
N ASP A 281 -22.95 -24.70 -9.45
CA ASP A 281 -21.63 -25.18 -9.01
C ASP A 281 -20.45 -24.41 -9.61
N TYR A 282 -20.70 -23.59 -10.64
CA TYR A 282 -19.66 -22.83 -11.35
C TYR A 282 -19.41 -21.41 -10.80
N LEU A 283 -20.26 -20.90 -9.91
CA LEU A 283 -20.18 -19.52 -9.37
C LEU A 283 -19.24 -19.36 -8.17
N LEU A 284 -18.73 -20.45 -7.60
CA LEU A 284 -17.92 -20.39 -6.38
C LEU A 284 -16.41 -20.24 -6.62
N ASN A 285 -15.93 -20.30 -7.86
CA ASN A 285 -14.50 -20.51 -8.13
C ASN A 285 -13.84 -19.54 -9.12
N ARG A 286 -14.37 -18.31 -9.26
CA ARG A 286 -13.67 -17.25 -10.01
C ARG A 286 -13.37 -16.05 -9.13
N SER A 287 -12.08 -15.74 -8.96
CA SER A 287 -11.63 -14.39 -8.66
C SER A 287 -12.23 -13.45 -9.71
N PRO A 288 -13.02 -12.42 -9.33
CA PRO A 288 -13.75 -11.59 -10.29
C PRO A 288 -12.81 -10.52 -10.86
N CYS A 289 -11.83 -10.93 -11.68
CA CYS A 289 -11.06 -10.05 -12.53
C CYS A 289 -11.63 -10.11 -13.94
N CYS A 290 -12.15 -9.00 -14.46
CA CYS A 290 -12.58 -8.89 -15.85
C CYS A 290 -11.63 -7.93 -16.57
N GLU A 291 -10.60 -8.47 -17.20
CA GLU A 291 -9.69 -7.65 -17.99
C GLU A 291 -10.36 -7.25 -19.30
N ILE A 292 -10.58 -5.95 -19.48
CA ILE A 292 -11.29 -5.40 -20.63
C ILE A 292 -10.35 -4.41 -21.31
N THR A 293 -9.75 -4.79 -22.42
CA THR A 293 -8.93 -3.91 -23.26
C THR A 293 -9.88 -3.14 -24.17
N MET A 294 -10.29 -1.92 -23.80
CA MET A 294 -11.26 -1.15 -24.58
C MET A 294 -10.90 0.32 -24.75
N ASN A 295 -11.26 0.82 -25.93
CA ASN A 295 -11.48 2.22 -26.28
C ASN A 295 -13.01 2.44 -26.30
N PRO A 296 -13.69 2.83 -25.20
CA PRO A 296 -15.14 2.69 -25.16
C PRO A 296 -15.88 4.02 -25.33
N ASN A 297 -16.95 3.98 -26.11
CA ASN A 297 -18.08 4.88 -25.88
C ASN A 297 -18.77 4.49 -24.56
N ALA A 298 -19.42 5.46 -23.89
CA ALA A 298 -20.01 5.29 -22.57
C ALA A 298 -21.04 4.15 -22.45
N LYS A 299 -21.69 3.74 -23.55
CA LYS A 299 -22.74 2.70 -23.52
C LYS A 299 -22.17 1.30 -23.28
N THR A 300 -20.99 0.99 -23.80
CA THR A 300 -20.39 -0.34 -23.64
C THR A 300 -19.91 -0.57 -22.21
N VAL A 301 -19.30 0.45 -21.61
CA VAL A 301 -18.91 0.43 -20.19
C VAL A 301 -20.14 0.25 -19.31
N ALA A 302 -21.24 0.94 -19.61
CA ALA A 302 -22.50 0.77 -18.88
C ALA A 302 -23.09 -0.65 -18.99
N SER A 303 -22.99 -1.30 -20.16
CA SER A 303 -23.46 -2.70 -20.35
C SER A 303 -22.66 -3.69 -19.53
N ILE A 304 -21.33 -3.59 -19.53
CA ILE A 304 -20.45 -4.46 -18.74
C ILE A 304 -20.73 -4.30 -17.25
N ILE A 305 -20.86 -3.05 -16.81
CA ILE A 305 -21.25 -2.73 -15.43
C ILE A 305 -22.57 -3.43 -15.11
N ALA A 306 -23.57 -3.32 -15.98
CA ALA A 306 -24.90 -3.91 -15.80
C ALA A 306 -24.88 -5.45 -15.79
N GLU A 307 -24.06 -6.08 -16.62
CA GLU A 307 -23.89 -7.54 -16.68
C GLU A 307 -23.16 -8.09 -15.45
N GLY A 308 -22.14 -7.38 -14.95
CA GLY A 308 -21.48 -7.68 -13.69
C GLY A 308 -22.33 -7.35 -12.45
N ASP A 309 -23.49 -6.71 -12.63
CA ASP A 309 -24.36 -6.22 -11.55
C ASP A 309 -25.42 -7.22 -11.05
N THR A 310 -25.39 -8.46 -11.53
CA THR A 310 -26.48 -9.45 -11.43
C THR A 310 -26.54 -10.24 -10.11
N GLY A 311 -26.32 -9.60 -8.95
CA GLY A 311 -26.44 -10.23 -7.62
C GLY A 311 -27.18 -9.40 -6.55
N PRO A 312 -27.21 -9.83 -5.26
CA PRO A 312 -27.76 -9.02 -4.16
C PRO A 312 -26.90 -7.78 -3.84
N ALA A 313 -27.52 -6.68 -3.39
CA ALA A 313 -26.97 -5.31 -3.39
C ALA A 313 -25.87 -4.99 -2.36
N THR A 314 -25.44 -5.93 -1.51
CA THR A 314 -24.47 -5.64 -0.45
C THR A 314 -23.02 -5.81 -0.95
N GLN A 315 -22.20 -4.78 -0.72
CA GLN A 315 -20.74 -4.72 -0.90
C GLN A 315 -20.24 -4.91 -2.35
N ARG A 316 -20.10 -3.81 -3.11
CA ARG A 316 -19.52 -3.81 -4.46
C ARG A 316 -18.48 -2.71 -4.65
N SER A 317 -17.48 -2.97 -5.49
CA SER A 317 -16.56 -1.94 -5.98
C SER A 317 -16.20 -2.20 -7.44
N ILE A 318 -16.20 -1.15 -8.25
CA ILE A 318 -15.81 -1.21 -9.67
C ILE A 318 -14.61 -0.29 -9.85
N PHE A 319 -13.51 -0.85 -10.35
CA PHE A 319 -12.22 -0.19 -10.49
C PHE A 319 -11.94 0.09 -11.96
N LYS A 320 -11.36 1.25 -12.26
CA LYS A 320 -10.92 1.60 -13.59
C LYS A 320 -9.46 2.05 -13.57
N HIS A 321 -8.64 1.42 -14.43
CA HIS A 321 -7.28 1.86 -14.72
C HIS A 321 -7.29 2.85 -15.89
N TRP A 322 -6.59 3.98 -15.78
CA TRP A 322 -6.60 5.08 -16.77
C TRP A 322 -5.20 5.29 -17.37
N THR A 323 -5.10 5.54 -18.69
CA THR A 323 -3.82 5.79 -19.38
C THR A 323 -3.70 7.15 -20.09
N GLY A 324 -4.74 7.99 -20.18
CA GLY A 324 -4.63 9.23 -21.00
C GLY A 324 -5.91 10.06 -21.23
N SER A 325 -5.71 11.31 -21.64
CA SER A 325 -6.53 12.53 -21.49
C SER A 325 -8.02 12.51 -21.88
N LYS A 326 -8.83 13.14 -20.99
CA LYS A 326 -10.22 13.65 -21.13
C LYS A 326 -11.33 12.64 -21.48
N VAL A 327 -12.27 12.47 -20.54
CA VAL A 327 -13.57 11.82 -20.80
C VAL A 327 -14.71 12.72 -20.32
N GLN A 328 -15.70 12.87 -21.19
CA GLN A 328 -17.00 13.44 -20.87
C GLN A 328 -17.84 12.35 -20.17
N ILE A 329 -18.18 12.58 -18.90
CA ILE A 329 -18.93 11.64 -18.05
C ILE A 329 -20.43 11.74 -18.43
N PRO A 330 -21.15 10.63 -18.66
CA PRO A 330 -22.59 10.69 -18.81
C PRO A 330 -23.27 11.11 -17.50
N PRO A 331 -24.43 11.79 -17.54
CA PRO A 331 -25.10 12.24 -16.33
C PRO A 331 -25.57 11.05 -15.51
N VAL A 332 -24.93 10.85 -14.36
CA VAL A 332 -25.41 9.98 -13.28
C VAL A 332 -25.53 10.89 -12.06
N ASN A 333 -26.60 10.74 -11.28
CA ASN A 333 -26.79 11.48 -10.02
C ASN A 333 -25.68 11.10 -9.04
N LEU A 334 -24.54 11.77 -9.16
CA LEU A 334 -23.33 11.60 -8.37
C LEU A 334 -23.30 12.69 -7.30
N ALA A 335 -23.20 12.28 -6.03
CA ALA A 335 -22.81 13.20 -4.98
C ALA A 335 -21.31 13.52 -5.14
N LEU A 336 -20.99 14.63 -5.81
CA LEU A 336 -19.64 15.18 -5.85
C LEU A 336 -19.43 16.00 -4.56
N MET A 337 -18.54 15.52 -3.69
CA MET A 337 -18.12 16.29 -2.52
C MET A 337 -16.75 16.93 -2.75
N PRO A 338 -16.63 18.26 -2.61
CA PRO A 338 -15.34 18.93 -2.75
C PRO A 338 -14.45 18.62 -1.55
N PHE A 339 -13.26 18.07 -1.82
CA PHE A 339 -12.15 18.11 -0.87
C PHE A 339 -11.73 19.57 -0.70
N ARG A 340 -11.97 20.15 0.49
CA ARG A 340 -11.28 21.39 0.89
C ARG A 340 -9.90 21.00 1.42
N HIS A 341 -8.86 21.57 0.80
CA HIS A 341 -7.46 21.46 1.21
C HIS A 341 -7.21 22.02 2.61
#